data_AF-A0A948UW78-F1
#
_entry.id   AF-A0A948UW78-F1
#
_cell.length_a   1.000
_cell.length_b   1.000
_cell.length_c   1.000
_cell.angle_alpha   90.00
_cell.angle_beta   90.00
_cell.angle_gamma   90.00
#
_symmetry.space_group_name_H-M   'P 1'
#
loop_
_entity.id
_entity.type
_entity.pdbx_description
1 polymer ?
#
loop_
_entity_poly.entity_id
_entity_poly.type
_entity_poly.pdbx_seq_one_letter_code
_entity_poly.pdbx_strand_id
1 'polypeptide(L)'
;MKNFLFASFVLFTFSGCVSSSLSMQEENGIVLMQEKKTLVAHAKPEEKKVLRFTNLDVLQVQLQNAAKEKLFYEELEANHDYEFKYATVETLKRVFNLSRSHTLHQSSSLLFIQLQSKDGSYINIFAETSSFQKLSFVYGYSNADFEALAKELGITLGTPETNIFMPTESLTHWSQSDIFLNPLVQPLYRKYGIAF
;
A
#
# COMPACT_ATOMS: atom_id res chain seq x y z
N MET A 1 -3.42 -23.10 61.23
CA MET A 1 -4.18 -22.27 60.27
C MET A 1 -3.41 -20.99 59.98
N LYS A 2 -2.85 -20.82 58.78
CA LYS A 2 -2.99 -19.59 57.98
C LYS A 2 -2.27 -19.77 56.64
N ASN A 3 -3.01 -19.44 55.59
CA ASN A 3 -2.77 -19.78 54.20
C ASN A 3 -1.67 -18.91 53.57
N PHE A 4 -0.94 -19.54 52.65
CA PHE A 4 -0.55 -19.05 51.32
C PHE A 4 -0.69 -17.55 51.02
N LEU A 5 0.38 -16.97 50.47
CA LEU A 5 0.28 -16.07 49.30
C LEU A 5 1.58 -16.20 48.49
N PHE A 6 1.54 -17.11 47.51
CA PHE A 6 2.54 -17.22 46.44
C PHE A 6 2.14 -16.17 45.39
N ALA A 7 2.85 -15.05 45.33
CA ALA A 7 2.60 -14.01 44.34
C ALA A 7 3.15 -14.47 42.98
N SER A 8 2.28 -15.01 42.13
CA SER A 8 2.60 -15.27 40.72
C SER A 8 2.82 -13.95 39.99
N PHE A 9 4.07 -13.67 39.64
CA PHE A 9 4.44 -12.58 38.73
C PHE A 9 3.99 -12.98 37.32
N VAL A 10 2.83 -12.49 36.90
CA VAL A 10 2.34 -12.66 35.52
C VAL A 10 3.23 -11.80 34.63
N LEU A 11 4.18 -12.44 33.96
CA LEU A 11 4.93 -11.87 32.84
C LEU A 11 3.93 -11.55 31.73
N PHE A 12 3.52 -10.28 31.65
CA PHE A 12 2.91 -9.72 30.44
C PHE A 12 3.93 -9.83 29.31
N THR A 13 3.87 -10.91 28.54
CA THR A 13 4.47 -10.94 27.21
C THR A 13 3.66 -9.98 26.36
N PHE A 14 4.15 -8.75 26.22
CA PHE A 14 3.73 -7.87 25.14
C PHE A 14 4.00 -8.62 23.83
N SER A 15 2.99 -9.28 23.30
CA SER A 15 2.95 -9.71 21.91
C SER A 15 3.20 -8.48 21.07
N GLY A 16 4.45 -8.33 20.59
CA GLY A 16 4.86 -7.19 19.78
C GLY A 16 3.90 -7.07 18.61
N CYS A 17 3.29 -5.89 18.47
CA CYS A 17 2.50 -5.57 17.30
C CYS A 17 3.39 -5.79 16.07
N VAL A 18 2.97 -6.66 15.15
CA VAL A 18 3.68 -6.91 13.90
C VAL A 18 3.56 -5.65 13.05
N SER A 19 4.63 -4.87 12.99
CA SER A 19 4.72 -3.69 12.14
C SER A 19 5.08 -4.11 10.73
N SER A 20 4.25 -3.75 9.77
CA SER A 20 4.58 -3.76 8.36
C SER A 20 4.37 -2.36 7.79
N SER A 21 5.18 -1.94 6.81
CA SER A 21 5.02 -0.63 6.19
C SER A 21 5.65 -0.54 4.80
N LEU A 22 5.19 0.42 4.01
CA LEU A 22 5.73 0.84 2.71
C LEU A 22 5.93 2.34 2.76
N SER A 23 7.16 2.78 2.54
CA SER A 23 7.46 4.21 2.46
C SER A 23 8.45 4.49 1.34
N MET A 24 8.49 5.74 0.90
CA MET A 24 9.54 6.23 0.02
C MET A 24 10.49 7.11 0.82
N GLN A 25 11.79 6.92 0.62
CA GLN A 25 12.87 7.77 1.13
C GLN A 25 13.60 8.38 -0.07
N GLU A 26 13.77 9.71 -0.09
CA GLU A 26 14.32 10.41 -1.27
C GLU A 26 15.72 9.93 -1.67
N GLU A 27 16.56 9.57 -0.71
CA GLU A 27 17.93 9.08 -0.97
C GLU A 27 17.99 7.57 -1.26
N ASN A 28 17.07 6.79 -0.70
CA ASN A 28 17.18 5.34 -0.62
C ASN A 28 16.16 4.58 -1.50
N GLY A 29 15.16 5.27 -2.05
CA GLY A 29 14.10 4.68 -2.87
C GLY A 29 12.96 4.15 -2.03
N ILE A 30 12.54 2.91 -2.30
CA ILE A 30 11.37 2.31 -1.66
C ILE A 30 11.82 1.48 -0.45
N VAL A 31 11.19 1.70 0.70
CA VAL A 31 11.48 1.00 1.94
C VAL A 31 10.26 0.18 2.34
N LEU A 32 10.44 -1.14 2.36
CA LEU A 32 9.47 -2.13 2.79
C LEU A 32 9.89 -2.65 4.17
N MET A 33 8.96 -2.71 5.11
CA MET A 33 9.18 -3.32 6.42
C MET A 33 8.15 -4.42 6.66
N GLN A 34 8.61 -5.56 7.16
CA GLN A 34 7.77 -6.68 7.56
C GLN A 34 8.36 -7.29 8.82
N GLU A 35 7.62 -7.22 9.93
CA GLU A 35 8.07 -7.65 11.26
C GLU A 35 9.37 -6.95 11.67
N LYS A 36 10.50 -7.66 11.64
CA LYS A 36 11.84 -7.17 12.00
C LYS A 36 12.77 -7.04 10.78
N LYS A 37 12.24 -7.26 9.58
CA LYS A 37 13.00 -7.13 8.33
C LYS A 37 12.66 -5.81 7.67
N THR A 38 13.71 -5.08 7.31
CA THR A 38 13.63 -3.88 6.48
C THR A 38 14.35 -4.18 5.18
N LEU A 39 13.66 -3.96 4.08
CA LEU A 39 14.18 -4.07 2.74
C LEU A 39 14.15 -2.69 2.10
N VAL A 40 15.31 -2.26 1.59
CA VAL A 40 15.45 -1.03 0.82
C VAL A 40 15.59 -1.43 -0.65
N ALA A 41 14.51 -1.28 -1.40
CA ALA A 41 14.52 -1.43 -2.84
C ALA A 41 15.06 -0.13 -3.45
N HIS A 42 16.37 -0.10 -3.69
CA HIS A 42 17.07 1.04 -4.26
C HIS A 42 16.48 1.43 -5.62
N ALA A 43 15.85 2.60 -5.66
CA ALA A 43 15.30 3.20 -6.86
C ALA A 43 15.46 4.72 -6.77
N LYS A 44 15.96 5.33 -7.85
CA LYS A 44 16.26 6.76 -7.88
C LYS A 44 15.00 7.53 -8.31
N PRO A 45 14.56 8.56 -7.56
CA PRO A 45 13.51 9.47 -8.02
C PRO A 45 13.93 10.23 -9.28
N GLU A 46 13.04 10.21 -10.28
CA GLU A 46 13.21 10.96 -11.53
C GLU A 46 12.26 12.15 -11.60
N GLU A 47 10.99 11.95 -11.22
CA GLU A 47 9.96 12.98 -11.27
C GLU A 47 9.06 12.87 -10.03
N LYS A 48 8.64 14.01 -9.48
CA LYS A 48 7.75 14.11 -8.32
C LYS A 48 6.64 15.10 -8.63
N LYS A 49 5.39 14.65 -8.46
CA LYS A 49 4.18 15.45 -8.67
C LYS A 49 3.31 15.40 -7.43
N VAL A 50 2.78 16.55 -7.03
CA VAL A 50 1.78 16.64 -5.96
C VAL A 50 0.49 17.18 -6.57
N LEU A 51 -0.57 16.41 -6.41
CA LEU A 51 -1.92 16.75 -6.85
C LEU A 51 -2.77 16.98 -5.60
N ARG A 52 -3.42 18.14 -5.54
CA ARG A 52 -4.27 18.51 -4.40
C ARG A 52 -5.72 18.59 -4.86
N PHE A 53 -6.56 17.75 -4.29
CA PHE A 53 -8.01 17.78 -4.46
C PHE A 53 -8.67 18.27 -3.17
N THR A 54 -9.96 18.58 -3.23
CA THR A 54 -10.69 19.17 -2.08
C THR A 54 -10.54 18.36 -0.78
N ASN A 55 -10.56 17.03 -0.88
CA ASN A 55 -10.59 16.10 0.26
C ASN A 55 -9.50 15.01 0.21
N LEU A 56 -8.57 15.11 -0.74
CA LEU A 56 -7.58 14.08 -1.02
C LEU A 56 -6.33 14.73 -1.62
N ASP A 57 -5.17 14.45 -1.05
CA ASP A 57 -3.88 14.77 -1.64
C ASP A 57 -3.27 13.49 -2.23
N VAL A 58 -2.61 13.63 -3.39
CA VAL A 58 -1.90 12.55 -4.07
C VAL A 58 -0.48 12.99 -4.37
N LEU A 59 0.49 12.29 -3.79
CA LEU A 59 1.89 12.34 -4.17
C LEU A 59 2.17 11.24 -5.18
N GLN A 60 2.74 11.59 -6.33
CA GLN A 60 3.22 10.63 -7.33
C GLN A 60 4.73 10.81 -7.53
N VAL A 61 5.47 9.71 -7.51
CA VAL A 61 6.91 9.69 -7.72
C VAL A 61 7.24 8.63 -8.77
N GLN A 62 7.80 9.07 -9.90
CA GLN A 62 8.43 8.16 -10.85
C GLN A 62 9.84 7.85 -10.35
N LEU A 63 10.17 6.57 -10.31
CA LEU A 63 11.43 6.04 -9.86
C LEU A 63 12.05 5.18 -10.97
N GLN A 64 13.37 5.11 -11.02
CA GLN A 64 14.09 4.15 -11.86
C GLN A 64 14.94 3.23 -10.98
N ASN A 65 14.75 1.92 -11.12
CA ASN A 65 15.53 0.94 -10.39
C ASN A 65 16.88 0.64 -11.08
N ALA A 66 17.71 -0.20 -10.46
CA ALA A 66 19.01 -0.59 -11.01
C ALA A 66 18.90 -1.35 -12.36
N ALA A 67 17.78 -2.04 -12.60
CA ALA A 67 17.47 -2.71 -13.86
C ALA A 67 16.96 -1.75 -14.95
N LYS A 68 16.89 -0.45 -14.68
CA LYS A 68 16.32 0.61 -15.55
C LYS A 68 14.81 0.45 -15.81
N GLU A 69 14.13 -0.33 -14.99
CA GLU A 69 12.67 -0.39 -14.98
C GLU A 69 12.12 0.88 -14.33
N LYS A 70 11.01 1.35 -14.88
CA LYS A 70 10.26 2.47 -14.30
C LYS A 70 9.28 1.93 -13.27
N LEU A 71 9.39 2.48 -12.07
CA LEU A 71 8.47 2.21 -10.97
C LEU A 71 7.72 3.49 -10.64
N PHE A 72 6.51 3.34 -10.12
CA PHE A 72 5.66 4.46 -9.75
C PHE A 72 5.21 4.25 -8.32
N TYR A 73 5.70 5.10 -7.42
CA TYR A 73 5.24 5.19 -6.05
C TYR A 73 4.16 6.25 -5.95
N GLU A 74 3.04 5.92 -5.32
CA GLU A 74 1.98 6.86 -5.04
C GLU A 74 1.55 6.78 -3.59
N GLU A 75 1.28 7.95 -3.02
CA GLU A 75 0.76 8.10 -1.67
C GLU A 75 -0.47 8.98 -1.71
N LEU A 76 -1.54 8.46 -1.12
CA LEU A 76 -2.87 9.06 -1.10
C LEU A 76 -3.21 9.36 0.35
N GLU A 77 -3.49 10.62 0.63
CA GLU A 77 -3.81 11.10 1.97
C GLU A 77 -5.14 11.84 1.96
N ALA A 78 -6.15 11.24 2.57
CA ALA A 78 -7.43 11.89 2.82
C ALA A 78 -7.24 12.99 3.88
N ASN A 79 -7.93 14.12 3.70
CA ASN A 79 -7.93 15.18 4.70
C ASN A 79 -8.46 14.67 6.05
N HIS A 80 -8.09 15.36 7.13
CA HIS A 80 -8.40 14.96 8.51
C HIS A 80 -9.88 14.66 8.82
N ASP A 81 -10.83 15.24 8.08
CA ASP A 81 -12.27 15.00 8.22
C ASP A 81 -12.83 13.88 7.33
N TYR A 82 -11.97 13.20 6.56
CA TYR A 82 -12.33 12.21 5.57
C TYR A 82 -11.56 10.91 5.76
N GLU A 83 -12.13 9.81 5.26
CA GLU A 83 -11.51 8.48 5.20
C GLU A 83 -11.75 7.87 3.81
N PHE A 84 -10.95 6.87 3.44
CA PHE A 84 -11.22 6.08 2.24
C PHE A 84 -12.57 5.37 2.37
N LYS A 85 -13.42 5.59 1.37
CA LYS A 85 -14.76 5.00 1.28
C LYS A 85 -14.70 3.48 1.04
N TYR A 86 -13.64 3.01 0.38
CA TYR A 86 -13.49 1.62 -0.02
C TYR A 86 -12.24 1.00 0.63
N ALA A 87 -12.27 -0.31 0.81
CA ALA A 87 -11.08 -1.07 1.20
C ALA A 87 -9.99 -0.96 0.13
N THR A 88 -8.73 -1.15 0.53
CA THR A 88 -7.54 -0.90 -0.28
C THR A 88 -7.57 -1.50 -1.67
N VAL A 89 -7.91 -2.78 -1.80
CA VAL A 89 -7.98 -3.44 -3.12
C VAL A 89 -9.04 -2.80 -4.03
N GLU A 90 -10.19 -2.42 -3.46
CA GLU A 90 -11.26 -1.77 -4.22
C GLU A 90 -10.92 -0.32 -4.57
N THR A 91 -10.22 0.39 -3.68
CA THR A 91 -9.64 1.71 -3.98
C THR A 91 -8.66 1.61 -5.14
N LEU A 92 -7.72 0.66 -5.11
CA LEU A 92 -6.74 0.44 -6.17
C LEU A 92 -7.41 0.07 -7.50
N LYS A 93 -8.40 -0.82 -7.50
CA LYS A 93 -9.20 -1.11 -8.69
C LYS A 93 -9.82 0.14 -9.32
N ARG A 94 -10.32 1.08 -8.51
CA ARG A 94 -10.89 2.34 -9.01
C ARG A 94 -9.82 3.28 -9.56
N VAL A 95 -8.71 3.43 -8.83
CA VAL A 95 -7.58 4.28 -9.22
C VAL A 95 -6.97 3.85 -10.56
N PHE A 96 -6.86 2.54 -10.78
CA PHE A 96 -6.36 1.99 -12.05
C PHE A 96 -7.45 1.77 -13.10
N ASN A 97 -8.72 2.03 -12.78
CA ASN A 97 -9.88 1.74 -13.63
C ASN A 97 -9.98 0.27 -14.09
N LEU A 98 -9.72 -0.66 -13.17
CA LEU A 98 -9.68 -2.11 -13.38
C LEU A 98 -10.76 -2.83 -12.59
N SER A 99 -11.25 -3.95 -13.12
CA SER A 99 -12.38 -4.68 -12.53
C SER A 99 -11.97 -5.94 -11.76
N ARG A 100 -10.74 -6.43 -11.95
CA ARG A 100 -10.27 -7.69 -11.39
C ARG A 100 -8.93 -7.52 -10.68
N SER A 101 -8.79 -8.26 -9.59
CA SER A 101 -7.61 -8.26 -8.73
C SER A 101 -7.34 -9.67 -8.23
N HIS A 102 -6.08 -10.03 -8.12
CA HIS A 102 -5.62 -11.26 -7.48
C HIS A 102 -4.70 -10.89 -6.33
N THR A 103 -5.09 -11.24 -5.09
CA THR A 103 -4.24 -10.99 -3.91
C THR A 103 -3.32 -12.18 -3.71
N LEU A 104 -2.02 -11.97 -3.89
CA LEU A 104 -0.99 -12.99 -3.75
C LEU A 104 -0.56 -13.20 -2.30
N HIS A 105 -0.58 -12.11 -1.51
CA HIS A 105 -0.28 -12.16 -0.09
C HIS A 105 -0.89 -10.94 0.62
N GLN A 106 -1.25 -11.14 1.88
CA GLN A 106 -1.69 -10.07 2.77
C GLN A 106 -1.15 -10.34 4.19
N SER A 107 -0.49 -9.35 4.77
CA SER A 107 0.04 -9.40 6.13
C SER A 107 -0.12 -8.04 6.79
N SER A 108 -0.81 -7.98 7.94
CA SER A 108 -1.03 -6.75 8.71
C SER A 108 -1.50 -5.58 7.82
N SER A 109 -0.61 -4.65 7.47
CA SER A 109 -0.89 -3.50 6.59
C SER A 109 -0.38 -3.67 5.15
N LEU A 110 0.49 -4.64 4.85
CA LEU A 110 1.09 -4.87 3.53
C LEU A 110 0.29 -5.86 2.68
N LEU A 111 0.13 -5.51 1.40
CA LEU A 111 -0.55 -6.31 0.39
C LEU A 111 0.34 -6.47 -0.84
N PHE A 112 0.36 -7.70 -1.36
CA PHE A 112 0.93 -8.04 -2.66
C PHE A 112 -0.23 -8.43 -3.56
N ILE A 113 -0.49 -7.63 -4.59
CA ILE A 113 -1.63 -7.84 -5.47
C ILE A 113 -1.23 -7.71 -6.93
N GLN A 114 -1.98 -8.40 -7.78
CA GLN A 114 -1.98 -8.19 -9.22
C GLN A 114 -3.33 -7.62 -9.64
N LEU A 115 -3.34 -6.52 -10.37
CA LEU A 115 -4.55 -6.00 -11.00
C LEU A 115 -4.57 -6.37 -12.48
N GLN A 116 -5.72 -6.82 -12.97
CA GLN A 116 -5.86 -7.23 -14.37
C GLN A 116 -6.38 -6.06 -15.22
N SER A 117 -5.61 -5.71 -16.25
CA SER A 117 -5.98 -4.79 -17.33
C SER A 117 -7.06 -5.37 -18.23
N LYS A 118 -7.74 -4.50 -19.00
CA LYS A 118 -8.81 -4.92 -19.93
C LYS A 118 -8.33 -5.84 -21.05
N ASP A 119 -7.06 -5.74 -21.42
CA ASP A 119 -6.39 -6.60 -22.41
C ASP A 119 -5.94 -7.95 -21.83
N GLY A 120 -6.18 -8.20 -20.54
CA GLY A 120 -5.80 -9.42 -19.84
C GLY A 120 -4.36 -9.43 -19.32
N SER A 121 -3.60 -8.34 -19.49
CA SER A 121 -2.32 -8.16 -18.81
C SER A 121 -2.50 -7.84 -17.34
N TYR A 122 -1.44 -8.02 -16.54
CA TYR A 122 -1.46 -7.82 -15.10
C TYR A 122 -0.41 -6.81 -14.67
N ILE A 123 -0.73 -6.06 -13.62
CA ILE A 123 0.17 -5.08 -12.99
C ILE A 123 0.44 -5.57 -11.58
N ASN A 124 1.72 -5.73 -11.24
CA ASN A 124 2.17 -6.04 -9.90
C ASN A 124 2.15 -4.78 -9.03
N ILE A 125 1.50 -4.87 -7.87
CA ILE A 125 1.36 -3.76 -6.92
C ILE A 125 1.70 -4.23 -5.50
N PHE A 126 2.59 -3.48 -4.85
CA PHE A 126 2.74 -3.50 -3.40
C PHE A 126 1.93 -2.36 -2.83
N ALA A 127 1.09 -2.62 -1.84
CA ALA A 127 0.31 -1.58 -1.19
C ALA A 127 0.42 -1.68 0.33
N GLU A 128 0.47 -0.54 0.99
CA GLU A 128 0.32 -0.43 2.43
C GLU A 128 -0.90 0.41 2.77
N THR A 129 -1.72 -0.12 3.68
CA THR A 129 -2.77 0.65 4.34
C THR A 129 -2.29 1.03 5.74
N SER A 130 -1.76 2.23 5.90
CA SER A 130 -1.27 2.69 7.20
C SER A 130 -2.40 3.17 8.11
N SER A 131 -3.49 3.70 7.54
CA SER A 131 -4.71 4.07 8.26
C SER A 131 -5.93 4.10 7.33
N PHE A 132 -7.12 4.40 7.88
CA PHE A 132 -8.31 4.67 7.05
C PHE A 132 -8.17 5.93 6.18
N GLN A 133 -7.15 6.76 6.40
CA GLN A 133 -6.93 8.02 5.70
C GLN A 133 -5.72 7.97 4.77
N LYS A 134 -4.84 6.97 4.90
CA LYS A 134 -3.58 6.91 4.16
C LYS A 134 -3.35 5.56 3.49
N LEU A 135 -3.10 5.63 2.18
CA LEU A 135 -2.79 4.50 1.32
C LEU A 135 -1.54 4.84 0.52
N SER A 136 -0.52 3.99 0.63
CA SER A 136 0.68 4.08 -0.20
C SER A 136 0.78 2.83 -1.07
N PHE A 137 1.23 2.96 -2.30
CA PHE A 137 1.48 1.81 -3.16
C PHE A 137 2.61 2.07 -4.15
N VAL A 138 3.21 1.00 -4.64
CA VAL A 138 4.16 1.03 -5.74
C VAL A 138 3.85 -0.06 -6.76
N TYR A 139 4.03 0.28 -8.03
CA TYR A 139 3.82 -0.62 -9.15
C TYR A 139 4.91 -0.46 -10.22
N GLY A 140 4.94 -1.41 -11.16
CA GLY A 140 5.85 -1.43 -12.31
C GLY A 140 6.92 -2.52 -12.28
N TYR A 141 6.93 -3.34 -11.22
CA TYR A 141 7.86 -4.46 -11.09
C TYR A 141 7.54 -5.62 -12.03
N SER A 142 8.59 -6.25 -12.58
CA SER A 142 8.50 -7.57 -13.20
C SER A 142 8.06 -8.62 -12.17
N ASN A 143 7.58 -9.79 -12.60
CA ASN A 143 7.31 -10.90 -11.67
C ASN A 143 8.57 -11.36 -10.93
N ALA A 144 9.71 -11.38 -11.61
CA ALA A 144 10.96 -11.82 -11.01
C ALA A 144 11.37 -10.92 -9.84
N ASP A 145 11.27 -9.60 -10.02
CA ASP A 145 11.59 -8.64 -8.96
C ASP A 145 10.51 -8.63 -7.87
N PHE A 146 9.25 -8.76 -8.25
CA PHE A 146 8.14 -8.84 -7.31
C PHE A 146 8.27 -10.04 -6.35
N GLU A 147 8.59 -11.22 -6.89
CA GLU A 147 8.86 -12.44 -6.14
C GLU A 147 10.15 -12.36 -5.32
N ALA A 148 11.21 -11.77 -5.87
CA ALA A 148 12.48 -11.58 -5.16
C ALA A 148 12.31 -10.72 -3.92
N LEU A 149 11.62 -9.57 -4.04
CA LEU A 149 11.32 -8.68 -2.91
C LEU A 149 10.47 -9.39 -1.85
N ALA A 150 9.45 -10.16 -2.26
CA ALA A 150 8.63 -10.95 -1.33
C ALA A 150 9.51 -11.95 -0.55
N LYS A 151 10.36 -12.69 -1.27
CA LYS A 151 11.24 -13.69 -0.68
C LYS A 151 12.23 -13.09 0.33
N GLU A 152 12.79 -11.92 0.01
CA GLU A 152 13.70 -11.20 0.92
C GLU A 152 12.99 -10.79 2.23
N LEU A 153 11.73 -10.34 2.11
CA LEU A 153 10.86 -10.07 3.25
C LEU A 153 10.43 -11.35 4.01
N GLY A 154 10.76 -12.54 3.51
CA GLY A 154 10.35 -13.82 4.10
C GLY A 154 8.90 -14.18 3.81
N ILE A 155 8.31 -13.58 2.78
CA ILE A 155 6.93 -13.79 2.36
C ILE A 155 6.91 -14.87 1.26
N THR A 156 5.96 -15.80 1.39
CA THR A 156 5.62 -16.74 0.31
C THR A 156 4.37 -16.23 -0.39
N LEU A 157 4.49 -15.89 -1.66
CA LEU A 157 3.38 -15.47 -2.50
C LEU A 157 2.56 -16.68 -2.95
N GLY A 158 1.27 -16.46 -3.19
CA GLY A 158 0.48 -17.34 -4.06
C GLY A 158 1.02 -17.37 -5.49
N THR A 159 0.40 -18.16 -6.37
CA THR A 159 0.84 -18.28 -7.77
C THR A 159 0.54 -16.99 -8.55
N PRO A 160 1.56 -16.27 -9.04
CA PRO A 160 1.34 -15.07 -9.84
C PRO A 160 0.98 -15.43 -11.28
N GLU A 161 0.16 -14.57 -11.87
CA GLU A 161 -0.12 -14.57 -13.30
C GLU A 161 1.10 -14.08 -14.08
N THR A 162 1.30 -14.57 -15.30
CA THR A 162 2.57 -14.41 -16.03
C THR A 162 2.60 -13.28 -17.06
N ASN A 163 1.44 -12.80 -17.52
CA ASN A 163 1.33 -11.74 -18.52
C ASN A 163 1.47 -10.35 -17.89
N ILE A 164 2.67 -10.02 -17.40
CA ILE A 164 2.91 -8.76 -16.69
C ILE A 164 3.12 -7.59 -17.65
N PHE A 165 2.43 -6.50 -17.39
CA PHE A 165 2.61 -5.22 -18.04
C PHE A 165 3.54 -4.33 -17.22
N MET A 166 4.60 -3.85 -17.87
CA MET A 166 5.57 -2.91 -17.29
C MET A 166 5.33 -1.51 -17.87
N PRO A 167 4.73 -0.59 -17.11
CA PRO A 167 4.37 0.73 -17.61
C PRO A 167 5.59 1.62 -17.86
N THR A 168 5.52 2.42 -18.93
CA THR A 168 6.51 3.48 -19.20
C THR A 168 6.10 4.86 -18.66
N GLU A 169 4.83 4.98 -18.26
CA GLU A 169 4.16 6.19 -17.76
C GLU A 169 3.20 5.80 -16.61
N SER A 170 2.78 6.77 -15.80
CA SER A 170 1.82 6.54 -14.72
C SER A 170 0.51 5.97 -15.26
N LEU A 171 0.04 4.88 -14.66
CA LEU A 171 -1.23 4.24 -15.04
C LEU A 171 -2.43 4.80 -14.29
N THR A 172 -2.17 5.55 -13.23
CA THR A 172 -3.22 6.25 -12.50
C THR A 172 -3.47 7.59 -13.18
N HIS A 173 -4.75 7.86 -13.42
CA HIS A 173 -5.20 9.11 -14.03
C HIS A 173 -6.05 9.86 -13.02
N TRP A 174 -5.50 10.96 -12.54
CA TRP A 174 -6.11 11.78 -11.51
C TRP A 174 -6.68 13.05 -12.12
N SER A 175 -7.98 13.27 -11.96
CA SER A 175 -8.64 14.51 -12.37
C SER A 175 -9.68 14.95 -11.34
N GLN A 176 -9.92 16.27 -11.26
CA GLN A 176 -10.93 16.82 -10.37
C GLN A 176 -12.32 16.26 -10.68
N SER A 177 -12.63 16.03 -11.96
CA SER A 177 -13.88 15.40 -12.39
C SER A 177 -14.01 13.96 -11.90
N ASP A 178 -12.95 13.16 -11.95
CA ASP A 178 -13.00 11.75 -11.51
C ASP A 178 -13.22 11.66 -10.00
N ILE A 179 -12.52 12.50 -9.22
CA ILE A 179 -12.69 12.58 -7.77
C ILE A 179 -14.09 13.05 -7.38
N PHE A 180 -14.69 13.97 -8.16
CA PHE A 180 -16.04 14.45 -7.89
C PHE A 180 -17.12 13.41 -8.25
N LEU A 181 -17.01 12.77 -9.41
CA LEU A 181 -18.00 11.80 -9.90
C LEU A 181 -17.94 10.46 -9.15
N ASN A 182 -16.73 10.03 -8.78
CA ASN A 182 -16.47 8.77 -8.11
C ASN A 182 -15.59 9.00 -6.88
N PRO A 183 -16.12 9.61 -5.81
CA PRO A 183 -15.33 9.95 -4.63
C PRO A 183 -14.71 8.69 -4.01
N LEU A 184 -13.40 8.70 -3.87
CA LEU A 184 -12.62 7.66 -3.18
C LEU A 184 -12.65 7.83 -1.67
N VAL A 185 -12.99 9.03 -1.20
CA VAL A 185 -13.07 9.38 0.22
C VAL A 185 -14.49 9.77 0.60
N GLN A 186 -14.83 9.58 1.87
CA GLN A 186 -16.10 9.96 2.48
C GLN A 186 -15.85 10.68 3.80
N PRO A 187 -16.77 11.54 4.27
CA PRO A 187 -16.63 12.15 5.59
C PRO A 187 -16.50 11.07 6.66
N LEU A 188 -15.64 11.31 7.65
CA LEU A 188 -15.56 10.49 8.85
C LEU A 188 -16.87 10.60 9.63
N TYR A 189 -17.77 9.63 9.44
CA TYR A 189 -18.91 9.47 10.34
C TYR A 189 -18.33 9.03 11.68
N ARG A 190 -18.37 9.92 12.70
CA ARG A 190 -18.06 9.54 14.09
C ARG A 190 -19.00 8.39 14.48
N LYS A 191 -18.55 7.16 14.30
CA LYS A 191 -19.24 5.92 14.64
C LYS A 191 -19.21 5.65 16.16
N TYR A 192 -18.85 6.66 16.94
CA TYR A 192 -18.99 6.72 18.38
C TYR A 192 -20.00 7.81 18.69
N GLY A 193 -21.21 7.39 19.06
CA GLY A 193 -22.23 8.32 19.49
C GLY A 193 -21.77 9.16 20.69
N ILE A 194 -22.24 10.41 20.66
CA ILE A 194 -22.51 11.38 21.73
C ILE A 194 -21.74 12.71 21.61
N ALA A 195 -22.58 13.76 21.50
CA ALA A 195 -22.48 15.20 21.83
C ALA A 195 -21.46 16.06 21.06
N PHE A 196 -21.82 17.22 20.51
CA PHE A 196 -22.85 18.19 20.91
C PHE A 196 -23.77 18.60 19.77
#